data_AF-A0A975M6H5-F1
#
_entry.id   AF-A0A975M6H5-F1
#
_cell.length_a   1.000
_cell.length_b   1.000
_cell.length_c   1.000
_cell.angle_alpha   90.00
_cell.angle_beta   90.00
_cell.angle_gamma   90.00
#
_symmetry.space_group_name_H-M   'P 1'
#
loop_
_entity.id
_entity.type
_entity.pdbx_description
1 polymer ?
#
loop_
_entity_poly.entity_id
_entity_poly.type
_entity_poly.pdbx_seq_one_letter_code
_entity_poly.pdbx_strand_id
1 'polypeptide(L)' 'MVAEIEQTIMGLASRSGMHVLLVEQHIGFALQAADTYFVLVAGRVSSTGGGGAGAEEQVRSAMLI' A
#
# COMPACT_ATOMS: atom_id res chain seq x y z
N MET A 1 -13.97 13.57 -2.43
CA MET A 1 -14.56 12.53 -1.58
C MET A 1 -13.58 11.39 -1.28
N VAL A 2 -12.92 10.76 -2.28
CA VAL A 2 -11.88 9.72 -2.01
C VAL A 2 -10.68 10.27 -1.23
N ALA A 3 -10.12 11.41 -1.65
CA ALA A 3 -8.98 12.04 -0.97
C ALA A 3 -9.22 12.36 0.52
N GLU A 4 -10.47 12.56 0.93
CA GLU A 4 -10.82 12.92 2.31
C GLU A 4 -10.79 11.69 3.24
N ILE A 5 -11.22 10.54 2.71
CA ILE A 5 -11.11 9.24 3.38
C ILE A 5 -9.63 8.84 3.49
N GLU A 6 -8.87 9.00 2.41
CA GLU A 6 -7.43 8.74 2.37
C GLU A 6 -6.66 9.54 3.44
N GLN A 7 -6.92 10.86 3.54
CA GLN A 7 -6.32 11.72 4.56
C GLN A 7 -6.70 11.29 5.98
N THR A 8 -7.97 10.92 6.19
CA THR A 8 -8.43 10.42 7.50
C THR A 8 -7.71 9.13 7.89
N ILE A 9 -7.57 8.19 6.95
CA ILE A 9 -6.86 6.94 7.14
C ILE A 9 -5.38 7.18 7.48
N MET A 10 -4.69 8.09 6.78
CA MET A 10 -3.30 8.44 7.12
C MET A 10 -3.20 9.10 8.50
N GLY A 11 -4.15 9.96 8.83
CA GLY A 11 -4.25 10.56 10.17
C GLY A 11 -4.42 9.51 11.27
N LEU A 12 -5.14 8.42 10.98
CA LEU A 12 -5.27 7.27 11.87
C LEU A 12 -3.96 6.44 11.93
N ALA A 13 -3.35 6.13 10.79
CA ALA A 13 -2.13 5.33 10.69
C ALA A 13 -0.91 6.00 11.37
N SER A 14 -0.84 7.33 11.37
CA SER A 14 0.22 8.10 12.03
C SER A 14 0.12 8.15 13.56
N ARG A 15 -1.00 7.70 14.14
CA ARG A 15 -1.16 7.64 15.61
C ARG A 15 -0.42 6.42 16.14
N SER A 16 0.43 6.64 17.15
CA SER A 16 1.14 5.54 17.81
C SER A 16 0.17 4.48 18.35
N GLY A 17 0.47 3.21 18.07
CA GLY A 17 -0.31 2.06 18.55
C GLY A 17 -1.42 1.59 17.62
N MET A 18 -1.56 2.14 16.41
CA MET A 18 -2.53 1.67 15.41
C MET A 18 -1.83 1.20 14.13
N HIS A 19 -2.04 -0.06 13.79
CA HIS A 19 -1.60 -0.63 12.51
C HIS A 19 -2.75 -0.62 11.51
N VAL A 20 -2.48 -0.12 10.31
CA VAL A 20 -3.48 -0.02 9.23
C VAL A 20 -3.04 -0.92 8.09
N LEU A 21 -3.96 -1.77 7.63
CA LEU A 21 -3.78 -2.56 6.41
C LEU A 21 -4.70 -1.99 5.33
N LEU A 22 -4.10 -1.50 4.25
CA LEU A 22 -4.81 -1.02 3.08
C LEU A 22 -4.72 -2.07 1.97
N VAL A 23 -5.84 -2.31 1.32
CA VAL A 23 -5.95 -3.26 0.20
C VAL A 23 -6.48 -2.50 -1.01
N GLU A 24 -5.66 -2.41 -2.06
CA GLU A 24 -6.03 -1.80 -3.32
C GLU A 24 -5.71 -2.72 -4.51
N GLN A 25 -6.53 -2.67 -5.56
CA GLN A 25 -6.28 -3.40 -6.81
C GLN A 25 -5.42 -2.61 -7.81
N HIS A 26 -5.30 -1.30 -7.62
CA HIS A 26 -4.52 -0.42 -8.49
C HIS A 26 -3.34 0.13 -7.69
N ILE A 27 -2.19 0.29 -8.34
CA ILE A 27 -1.04 0.98 -7.74
C ILE A 27 -1.41 2.45 -7.58
N GLY A 28 -1.56 2.90 -6.34
CA GLY A 28 -1.98 4.26 -6.08
C GLY A 28 -1.63 4.73 -4.68
N PHE A 29 -2.63 5.22 -3.98
CA PHE A 29 -2.48 5.89 -2.70
C PHE A 29 -1.94 4.94 -1.61
N ALA A 30 -2.41 3.70 -1.54
CA ALA A 30 -2.03 2.82 -0.44
C ALA A 30 -0.53 2.52 -0.47
N LEU A 31 0.04 2.34 -1.66
CA LEU A 31 1.47 2.14 -1.80
C LEU A 31 2.28 3.37 -1.35
N GLN A 32 1.83 4.58 -1.68
CA GLN A 32 2.52 5.81 -1.27
C GLN A 32 2.44 6.07 0.24
N ALA A 33 1.34 5.67 0.88
CA ALA A 33 1.10 5.88 2.29
C ALA A 33 1.64 4.76 3.19
N ALA A 34 1.90 3.57 2.65
CA ALA A 34 2.35 2.42 3.43
C ALA A 34 3.85 2.43 3.66
N ASP A 35 4.27 1.98 4.85
CA ASP A 35 5.68 1.70 5.13
C ASP A 35 6.16 0.43 4.41
N THR A 36 5.26 -0.52 4.17
CA THR A 36 5.56 -1.83 3.58
C THR A 36 4.40 -2.29 2.69
N TYR A 37 4.73 -2.88 1.54
CA TYR A 37 3.75 -3.48 0.63
C TYR A 37 3.88 -5.00 0.57
N PHE A 38 2.78 -5.65 0.18
CA PHE A 38 2.70 -7.08 -0.14
C PHE A 38 1.89 -7.25 -1.43
N VAL A 39 2.44 -7.92 -2.43
CA VAL A 39 1.71 -8.31 -3.65
C VAL A 39 1.19 -9.72 -3.47
N LEU A 40 -0.11 -9.92 -3.72
CA LEU A 40 -0.78 -11.20 -3.56
C LEU A 40 -1.18 -11.75 -4.94
N VAL A 41 -0.76 -12.97 -5.26
CA VAL A 41 -1.10 -13.70 -6.49
C VAL A 41 -1.66 -15.06 -6.11
N ALA A 42 -2.89 -15.36 -6.58
CA ALA A 42 -3.58 -16.62 -6.31
C ALA A 42 -3.60 -17.03 -4.81
N GLY A 43 -3.75 -16.05 -3.90
CA GLY A 43 -3.81 -16.27 -2.46
C GLY A 43 -2.44 -16.45 -1.77
N ARG A 44 -1.33 -16.21 -2.48
CA ARG A 44 0.03 -16.25 -1.92
C ARG A 44 0.72 -14.91 -2.09
N VAL A 45 1.58 -14.55 -1.14
CA VAL A 45 2.44 -13.37 -1.27
C VAL A 45 3.54 -13.68 -2.29
N SER A 46 3.55 -12.95 -3.40
CA SER A 46 4.54 -13.10 -4.48
C SER A 46 5.70 -12.10 -4.37
N SER A 47 5.49 -10.95 -3.73
CA SER A 47 6.50 -9.90 -3.55
C SER A 47 6.21 -9.05 -2.31
N THR A 48 7.27 -8.56 -1.67
CA THR A 48 7.19 -7.63 -0.53
C THR A 48 8.31 -6.59 -0.63
N GLY A 49 8.12 -5.44 0.00
CA GLY A 49 9.12 -4.37 -0.01
C GLY A 49 8.68 -3.13 0.76
N GLY A 50 9.54 -2.12 0.79
CA GLY A 50 9.20 -0.81 1.37
C GLY A 50 8.18 -0.10 0.49
N GLY A 51 7.18 0.54 1.10
CA GLY A 51 6.26 1.43 0.39
C GLY A 51 6.85 2.84 0.22
N GLY A 52 6.01 3.80 -0.18
CA GLY A 52 6.37 5.18 -0.44
C GLY A 52 6.56 5.50 -1.93
N ALA A 53 6.87 6.77 -2.22
CA ALA A 53 6.85 7.36 -3.57
C ALA A 53 7.78 6.68 -4.60
N GLY A 54 8.76 5.86 -4.17
CA GLY A 54 9.65 5.11 -5.06
C GLY A 54 9.25 3.66 -5.32
N ALA A 55 8.22 3.15 -4.64
CA ALA A 55 7.87 1.74 -4.67
C ALA A 55 7.02 1.34 -5.89
N GLU A 56 6.41 2.31 -6.58
CA GLU A 56 5.44 2.05 -7.66
C GLU A 56 6.00 1.18 -8.79
N GLU A 57 7.22 1.46 -9.24
CA GLU A 57 7.82 0.73 -10.35
C GLU A 57 8.15 -0.72 -9.97
N GLN A 58 8.62 -0.93 -8.74
CA GLN A 58 8.91 -2.25 -8.20
C GLN A 58 7.63 -3.09 -8.04
N VAL A 59 6.56 -2.51 -7.50
CA VAL A 59 5.26 -3.18 -7.37
C VAL A 59 4.66 -3.48 -8.73
N ARG A 60 4.74 -2.55 -9.69
CA ARG A 60 4.25 -2.76 -11.06
C ARG A 60 4.95 -3.92 -11.73
N SER A 61 6.27 -4.02 -11.60
CA SER A 61 7.01 -5.16 -12.12
C SER A 61 6.59 -6.48 -11.44
N ALA A 62 6.34 -6.46 -10.12
CA ALA A 62 5.91 -7.64 -9.38
C ALA A 62 4.47 -8.09 -9.70
N MET A 63 3.60 -7.19 -10.14
CA MET A 63 2.22 -7.50 -10.58
C MET A 63 2.14 -8.13 -11.98
N LEU A 64 3.22 -8.10 -12.77
CA LEU A 64 3.28 -8.71 -14.10
C LEU A 64 3.61 -10.21 -14.08
N ILE A 65 3.82 -10.78 -12.89
CA ILE A 65 4.24 -12.17 -12.65
C ILE A 65 3.02 -13.03 -12.31
#